data_AF-A0A7C2RVL7-F1
#
_entry.id   AF-A0A7C2RVL7-F1
#
_cell.length_a   1.000
_cell.length_b   1.000
_cell.length_c   1.000
_cell.angle_alpha   90.00
_cell.angle_beta   90.00
_cell.angle_gamma   90.00
#
_symmetry.space_group_name_H-M   'P 1'
#
loop_
_entity.id
_entity.type
_entity.pdbx_description
1 polymer ?
#
loop_
_entity_poly.entity_id
_entity_poly.type
_entity_poly.pdbx_seq_one_letter_code
_entity_poly.pdbx_strand_id
1 'polypeptide(L)'
;VQELYQEFPQYFINIISYGYDKNTQRYYEIQEYIKHGNLLEFYKNKDITINDLKIILKHINEALNVLHKKNIIHRDIKPQNILVRKDNPIELVLTDFGISSLNEEDVSKIITTHFKGTIDKHQRLFQTILEKK
;
A
#
# COMPACT_ATOMS: atom_id res chain seq x y z
N VAL A 1 -11.13 -2.05 -7.19
CA VAL A 1 -10.74 -2.37 -5.79
C VAL A 1 -11.72 -3.32 -5.14
N GLN A 2 -13.04 -3.10 -5.20
CA GLN A 2 -14.00 -4.00 -4.56
C GLN A 2 -13.88 -5.46 -5.02
N GLU A 3 -13.74 -5.70 -6.33
CA GLU A 3 -13.48 -7.06 -6.86
C GLU A 3 -12.18 -7.67 -6.32
N LEU A 4 -11.11 -6.88 -6.21
CA LEU A 4 -9.85 -7.32 -5.60
C LEU A 4 -10.04 -7.73 -4.15
N TYR A 5 -10.84 -6.98 -3.39
CA TYR A 5 -11.16 -7.32 -2.00
C TYR A 5 -12.00 -8.60 -1.90
N GLN A 6 -13.00 -8.80 -2.77
CA GLN A 6 -13.83 -10.01 -2.74
C GLN A 6 -13.00 -11.28 -3.01
N GLU A 7 -12.02 -11.20 -3.91
CA GLU A 7 -11.15 -12.35 -4.23
C GLU A 7 -9.96 -12.48 -3.26
N PHE A 8 -9.43 -11.37 -2.74
CA PHE A 8 -8.19 -11.33 -1.96
C PHE A 8 -8.29 -10.35 -0.76
N PRO A 9 -9.19 -10.60 0.20
CA PRO A 9 -9.47 -9.68 1.32
C PRO A 9 -8.26 -9.46 2.25
N GLN A 10 -7.30 -10.38 2.24
CA GLN A 10 -6.07 -10.30 3.03
C GLN A 10 -5.07 -9.26 2.52
N TYR A 11 -5.22 -8.75 1.29
CA TYR A 11 -4.26 -7.85 0.66
C TYR A 11 -4.81 -6.45 0.36
N PHE A 12 -6.12 -6.27 0.33
CA PHE A 12 -6.74 -5.02 -0.11
C PHE A 12 -7.72 -4.49 0.91
N ILE A 13 -7.87 -3.16 0.94
CA ILE A 13 -8.86 -2.48 1.76
C ILE A 13 -10.28 -2.75 1.21
N ASN A 14 -11.23 -2.99 2.10
CA ASN A 14 -12.64 -3.06 1.74
C ASN A 14 -13.22 -1.65 1.53
N ILE A 15 -13.86 -1.42 0.38
CA ILE A 15 -14.66 -0.22 0.15
C ILE A 15 -16.10 -0.54 0.54
N ILE A 16 -16.59 0.12 1.57
CA ILE A 16 -17.95 -0.06 2.10
C ILE A 16 -18.97 0.68 1.24
N SER A 17 -18.65 1.92 0.85
CA SER A 17 -19.54 2.76 0.04
C SER A 17 -18.74 3.84 -0.66
N TYR A 18 -19.21 4.28 -1.82
CA TYR A 18 -18.63 5.40 -2.55
C TYR A 18 -19.72 6.08 -3.37
N GLY A 19 -19.52 7.35 -3.71
CA GLY A 19 -20.50 8.06 -4.52
C GLY A 19 -20.27 9.55 -4.57
N TYR A 20 -21.31 10.27 -4.98
CA TYR A 20 -21.36 11.72 -5.04
C TYR A 20 -22.51 12.23 -4.17
N ASP A 21 -22.19 13.04 -3.17
CA ASP A 21 -23.19 13.71 -2.36
C ASP A 21 -23.63 15.01 -3.05
N LYS A 22 -24.89 15.05 -3.47
CA LYS A 22 -25.50 16.21 -4.16
C LYS A 22 -25.61 17.44 -3.26
N ASN A 23 -25.71 17.26 -1.94
CA ASN A 23 -25.88 18.38 -1.00
C ASN A 23 -24.55 19.10 -0.76
N THR A 24 -23.48 18.34 -0.53
CA THR A 24 -22.13 18.91 -0.31
C THR A 24 -21.35 19.13 -1.61
N GLN A 25 -21.86 18.60 -2.74
CA GLN A 25 -21.21 18.60 -4.05
C GLN A 25 -19.82 17.93 -4.05
N ARG A 26 -19.65 16.88 -3.23
CA ARG A 26 -18.36 16.19 -3.06
C ARG A 26 -18.49 14.70 -3.36
N TYR A 27 -17.45 14.15 -3.97
CA TYR A 27 -17.26 12.71 -4.01
C TYR A 27 -16.85 12.20 -2.63
N TYR A 28 -17.30 11.00 -2.28
CA TYR A 28 -16.93 10.33 -1.05
C TYR A 28 -16.57 8.87 -1.31
N GLU A 29 -15.69 8.35 -0.47
CA GLU A 29 -15.37 6.94 -0.36
C GLU A 29 -15.29 6.59 1.14
N ILE A 30 -15.99 5.54 1.53
CA ILE A 30 -16.04 5.00 2.88
C ILE A 30 -15.36 3.64 2.83
N GLN A 31 -14.27 3.50 3.57
CA GLN A 31 -13.50 2.27 3.68
C GLN A 31 -13.70 1.64 5.05
N GLU A 32 -13.36 0.35 5.18
CA GLU A 32 -13.25 -0.26 6.49
C GLU A 32 -12.19 0.46 7.36
N TYR A 33 -12.44 0.51 8.66
CA TYR A 33 -11.50 1.12 9.58
C TYR A 33 -10.38 0.14 9.97
N ILE A 34 -9.13 0.52 9.69
CA ILE A 34 -7.95 -0.24 10.08
C ILE A 34 -7.31 0.38 11.32
N LYS A 35 -7.50 -0.28 12.46
CA LYS A 35 -7.18 0.26 13.80
C LYS A 35 -5.72 0.65 14.02
N HIS A 36 -4.77 -0.02 13.36
CA HIS A 36 -3.34 0.25 13.56
C HIS A 36 -2.79 1.30 12.58
N GLY A 37 -3.64 1.86 11.71
CA GLY A 37 -3.25 2.90 10.77
C GLY A 37 -2.27 2.41 9.69
N ASN A 38 -1.48 3.34 9.16
CA ASN A 38 -0.49 3.05 8.12
C ASN A 38 0.86 2.62 8.68
N LEU A 39 1.65 1.96 7.85
CA LEU A 39 2.94 1.37 8.21
C LEU A 39 3.96 2.41 8.69
N LEU A 40 3.92 3.65 8.15
CA LEU A 40 4.80 4.74 8.57
C LEU A 40 4.54 5.11 10.03
N GLU A 41 3.29 5.37 10.39
CA GLU A 41 2.92 5.75 11.76
C GLU A 41 3.04 4.56 12.72
N PHE A 42 2.75 3.35 12.27
CA PHE A 42 2.86 2.13 13.07
C PHE A 42 4.29 1.88 13.58
N TYR A 43 5.31 2.18 12.77
CA TYR A 43 6.73 2.04 13.12
C TYR A 43 7.41 3.35 13.54
N LYS A 44 6.68 4.46 13.67
CA LYS A 44 7.26 5.78 13.98
C LYS A 44 8.04 5.81 15.30
N ASN A 45 7.55 5.07 16.30
CA ASN A 45 8.13 4.98 17.64
C ASN A 45 8.47 3.53 18.03
N LYS A 46 8.59 2.63 17.05
CA LYS A 46 8.93 1.22 17.25
C LYS A 46 10.16 0.87 16.42
N ASP A 47 11.06 0.08 16.98
CA ASP A 47 12.11 -0.53 16.17
C ASP A 47 11.49 -1.57 15.24
N ILE A 48 11.96 -1.57 14.00
CA ILE A 48 11.58 -2.60 13.03
C ILE A 48 12.62 -3.71 13.04
N THR A 49 12.16 -4.94 13.24
CA THR A 49 13.05 -6.10 13.20
C THR A 49 13.27 -6.58 11.76
N ILE A 50 14.33 -7.36 11.54
CA ILE A 50 14.55 -8.04 10.25
C ILE A 50 13.39 -8.99 9.92
N ASN A 51 12.77 -9.59 10.94
CA ASN A 51 11.64 -10.48 10.76
C ASN A 51 10.40 -9.71 10.26
N ASP A 52 10.14 -8.54 10.84
CA ASP A 52 9.05 -7.66 10.40
C ASP A 52 9.25 -7.25 8.95
N LEU A 53 10.46 -6.81 8.58
CA LEU A 53 10.78 -6.47 7.20
C LEU A 53 10.51 -7.61 6.22
N LYS A 54 10.87 -8.85 6.58
CA LYS A 54 10.60 -10.02 5.74
C LYS A 54 9.09 -10.26 5.56
N ILE A 55 8.32 -10.15 6.63
CA ILE A 55 6.85 -10.32 6.58
C ILE A 55 6.21 -9.23 5.73
N ILE A 56 6.60 -7.97 5.97
CA ILE A 56 6.10 -6.79 5.25
C ILE A 56 6.38 -6.93 3.74
N LEU A 57 7.62 -7.24 3.36
CA LEU A 57 8.01 -7.40 1.96
C LEU A 57 7.28 -8.56 1.29
N LYS A 58 7.10 -9.67 2.00
CA LYS A 58 6.33 -10.81 1.49
C LYS A 58 4.89 -10.41 1.19
N HIS A 59 4.20 -9.78 2.15
CA HIS A 59 2.81 -9.31 1.97
C HIS A 59 2.67 -8.33 0.80
N ILE A 60 3.57 -7.32 0.72
CA ILE A 60 3.53 -6.33 -0.36
C ILE A 60 3.76 -7.02 -1.71
N ASN A 61 4.75 -7.91 -1.83
CA ASN A 61 5.03 -8.61 -3.08
C ASN A 61 3.86 -9.51 -3.51
N GLU A 62 3.20 -10.20 -2.59
CA GLU A 62 2.03 -11.02 -2.89
C GLU A 62 0.85 -10.17 -3.36
N ALA A 63 0.57 -9.04 -2.69
CA ALA A 63 -0.47 -8.10 -3.10
C ALA A 63 -0.19 -7.50 -4.49
N LEU A 64 1.05 -7.08 -4.77
CA LEU A 64 1.46 -6.54 -6.07
C LEU A 64 1.38 -7.59 -7.18
N ASN A 65 1.74 -8.84 -6.89
CA ASN A 65 1.59 -9.94 -7.85
C ASN A 65 0.13 -10.16 -8.24
N VAL A 66 -0.82 -10.04 -7.29
CA VAL A 66 -2.26 -10.08 -7.60
C VAL A 66 -2.67 -8.93 -8.51
N LEU A 67 -2.24 -7.70 -8.22
CA LEU A 67 -2.55 -6.54 -9.06
C LEU A 67 -2.01 -6.73 -10.48
N HIS A 68 -0.75 -7.09 -10.62
CA HIS A 68 -0.10 -7.25 -11.93
C HIS A 68 -0.72 -8.37 -12.76
N LYS A 69 -1.14 -9.49 -12.14
CA LYS A 69 -1.87 -10.55 -12.85
C LYS A 69 -3.21 -10.11 -13.41
N LYS A 70 -3.81 -9.08 -12.82
CA LYS A 70 -5.03 -8.42 -13.31
C LYS A 70 -4.75 -7.18 -14.16
N ASN A 71 -3.49 -6.99 -14.61
CA ASN A 71 -3.02 -5.83 -15.38
C ASN A 71 -3.29 -4.47 -14.71
N ILE A 72 -3.31 -4.45 -13.37
CA ILE A 72 -3.47 -3.22 -12.57
C ILE A 72 -2.11 -2.80 -12.05
N ILE A 73 -1.76 -1.53 -12.23
CA ILE A 73 -0.61 -0.90 -11.56
C ILE A 73 -1.12 0.07 -10.51
N HIS A 74 -0.64 -0.07 -9.25
CA HIS A 74 -1.05 0.80 -8.15
C HIS A 74 -0.51 2.24 -8.24
N ARG A 75 0.73 2.40 -8.73
CA ARG A 75 1.46 3.66 -8.96
C ARG A 75 1.80 4.53 -7.74
N ASP A 76 1.24 4.28 -6.55
CA ASP A 76 1.52 5.05 -5.32
C ASP A 76 1.89 4.16 -4.12
N ILE A 77 2.81 3.22 -4.33
CA ILE A 77 3.27 2.33 -3.25
C ILE A 77 4.25 3.08 -2.35
N LYS A 78 3.78 3.38 -1.13
CA LYS A 78 4.55 4.01 -0.06
C LYS A 78 4.02 3.57 1.31
N PRO A 79 4.80 3.66 2.40
CA PRO A 79 4.36 3.23 3.74
C PRO A 79 3.04 3.84 4.23
N GLN A 80 2.67 5.04 3.75
CA GLN A 80 1.41 5.69 4.07
C GLN A 80 0.18 5.01 3.45
N ASN A 81 0.36 4.31 2.32
CA ASN A 81 -0.71 3.62 1.57
C ASN A 81 -0.73 2.11 1.86
N ILE A 82 -0.03 1.69 2.92
CA ILE A 82 0.01 0.31 3.40
C ILE A 82 -0.51 0.33 4.83
N LEU A 83 -1.68 -0.27 5.06
CA LEU A 83 -2.34 -0.28 6.36
C LEU A 83 -2.05 -1.58 7.11
N VAL A 84 -1.90 -1.48 8.43
CA VAL A 84 -1.64 -2.62 9.31
C VAL A 84 -2.96 -3.15 9.86
N ARG A 85 -3.47 -4.24 9.29
CA ARG A 85 -4.72 -4.88 9.71
C ARG A 85 -4.57 -5.59 11.07
N LYS A 86 -3.44 -6.27 11.27
CA LYS A 86 -3.09 -6.94 12.54
C LYS A 86 -1.61 -6.73 12.85
N ASP A 87 -1.28 -6.64 14.15
CA ASP A 87 0.10 -6.48 14.66
C ASP A 87 0.81 -7.85 14.81
N ASN A 88 0.11 -8.88 15.30
CA ASN A 88 0.73 -10.19 15.54
C ASN A 88 -0.21 -11.37 15.17
N PRO A 89 0.07 -12.13 14.10
CA PRO A 89 1.09 -11.82 13.08
C PRO A 89 0.76 -10.52 12.34
N ILE A 90 1.77 -9.86 11.78
CA ILE A 90 1.58 -8.65 10.98
C ILE A 90 0.76 -9.02 9.74
N GLU A 91 -0.40 -8.38 9.57
CA GLU A 91 -1.19 -8.45 8.34
C GLU A 91 -1.30 -7.05 7.74
N LEU A 92 -0.98 -6.92 6.46
CA LEU A 92 -0.99 -5.65 5.74
C LEU A 92 -2.03 -5.66 4.62
N VAL A 93 -2.66 -4.50 4.39
CA VAL A 93 -3.49 -4.27 3.22
C VAL A 93 -3.10 -3.00 2.48
N LEU A 94 -3.18 -3.03 1.16
CA LEU A 94 -2.99 -1.86 0.30
C LEU A 94 -4.27 -1.02 0.26
N THR A 95 -4.09 0.29 0.26
CA THR A 95 -5.16 1.28 0.11
C THR A 95 -4.74 2.37 -0.88
N ASP A 96 -5.64 3.31 -1.16
CA ASP A 96 -5.41 4.49 -1.99
C ASP A 96 -5.05 4.16 -3.46
N PHE A 97 -6.05 3.64 -4.16
CA PHE A 97 -5.97 3.31 -5.59
C PHE A 97 -6.29 4.51 -6.50
N GLY A 98 -6.30 5.74 -5.97
CA GLY A 98 -6.80 6.94 -6.66
C GLY A 98 -6.07 7.31 -7.96
N ILE A 99 -4.88 6.75 -8.19
CA ILE A 99 -4.11 6.91 -9.44
C ILE A 99 -3.85 5.59 -10.19
N SER A 100 -4.53 4.50 -9.81
CA SER A 100 -4.32 3.19 -10.43
C SER A 100 -4.84 3.17 -11.87
N SER A 101 -4.10 2.53 -12.78
CA SER A 101 -4.48 2.41 -14.20
C SER A 101 -4.63 0.96 -14.62
N LEU A 102 -5.62 0.70 -15.49
CA LEU A 102 -5.62 -0.44 -16.40
C LEU A 102 -4.68 -0.07 -17.54
N ASN A 103 -3.63 -0.84 -17.78
CA ASN A 103 -2.70 -0.51 -18.86
C ASN A 103 -3.37 -0.74 -20.23
N GLU A 104 -3.62 0.33 -20.96
CA GLU A 104 -3.42 0.34 -22.41
C GLU A 104 -1.97 0.76 -22.67
N GLU A 105 -1.38 0.19 -23.71
CA GLU A 105 0.02 0.25 -24.14
C GLU A 105 0.62 1.67 -24.11
N ASP A 106 1.22 2.07 -22.98
CA ASP A 106 2.33 3.02 -22.88
C ASP A 106 2.58 3.30 -21.39
N VAL A 107 3.71 2.82 -20.87
CA VAL A 107 4.61 3.39 -19.84
C VAL A 107 5.41 2.22 -19.25
N SER A 108 6.32 1.70 -20.07
CA SER A 108 7.52 1.08 -19.53
C SER A 108 8.27 2.11 -18.67
N LYS A 109 8.67 1.70 -17.45
CA LYS A 109 9.53 2.45 -16.48
C LYS A 109 8.85 3.49 -15.59
N ILE A 110 8.15 3.05 -14.55
CA ILE A 110 8.46 3.52 -13.18
C ILE A 110 8.40 2.29 -12.25
N ILE A 111 9.44 1.48 -12.32
CA ILE A 111 9.77 0.53 -11.26
C ILE A 111 10.68 1.29 -10.30
N THR A 112 10.18 1.55 -9.09
CA THR A 112 10.88 1.92 -7.86
C THR A 112 12.20 2.71 -8.02
N THR A 113 12.16 4.04 -8.05
CA THR A 113 13.20 4.97 -7.49
C THR A 113 12.90 6.42 -7.89
N HIS A 114 12.21 7.17 -7.04
CA HIS A 114 12.27 8.64 -7.02
C HIS A 114 12.24 9.12 -5.56
N PHE A 115 13.33 8.86 -4.83
CA PHE A 115 13.67 9.61 -3.62
C PHE A 115 14.34 10.92 -4.09
N LYS A 116 13.57 11.99 -4.23
CA LYS A 116 14.09 13.33 -4.48
C LYS A 116 13.46 14.28 -3.45
N GLY A 117 14.14 14.50 -2.32
CA GLY A 117 13.76 15.53 -1.34
C GLY A 117 13.98 15.15 0.12
N THR A 118 14.99 15.79 0.72
CA THR A 118 15.35 15.90 2.16
C THR A 118 15.78 14.62 2.89
N ILE A 119 17.10 14.54 3.04
CA ILE A 119 17.87 13.60 3.86
C ILE A 119 17.54 13.88 5.34
N ASP A 120 16.74 13.03 6.00
CA ASP A 120 16.94 12.72 7.42
C ASP A 120 16.15 11.48 7.88
N LYS A 121 16.82 10.57 8.59
CA LYS A 121 16.36 9.34 9.30
C LYS A 121 15.46 8.29 8.62
N HIS A 122 14.63 8.64 7.63
CA HIS A 122 13.60 7.75 7.05
C HIS A 122 14.14 6.75 5.99
N GLN A 123 15.43 6.80 5.67
CA GLN A 123 16.02 5.97 4.62
C GLN A 123 16.53 4.60 5.07
N ARG A 124 16.67 4.34 6.38
CA ARG A 124 17.18 3.04 6.86
C ARG A 124 16.32 1.86 6.43
N LEU A 125 15.00 2.04 6.36
CA LEU A 125 14.08 0.98 5.96
C LEU A 125 14.36 0.47 4.55
N PHE A 126 14.60 1.40 3.61
CA PHE A 126 14.80 1.07 2.19
C PHE A 126 16.27 0.89 1.80
N GLN A 127 17.23 1.51 2.50
CA GLN A 127 18.67 1.27 2.27
C GLN A 127 19.10 -0.13 2.71
N THR A 128 18.62 -0.62 3.86
CA THR A 128 18.91 -2.00 4.29
C THR A 128 18.34 -3.05 3.31
N ILE A 129 17.31 -2.69 2.54
CA ILE A 129 16.69 -3.54 1.50
C ILE A 129 17.56 -3.60 0.22
N LEU A 130 18.34 -2.57 -0.08
CA LEU A 130 19.14 -2.47 -1.31
C LEU A 130 20.60 -2.94 -1.13
N GLU A 131 21.17 -2.82 0.06
CA GLU A 131 22.59 -3.12 0.33
C GLU A 131 22.90 -4.60 0.60
N LYS A 132 21.90 -5.50 0.64
CA LYS A 132 22.09 -6.95 0.85
C LYS A 132 21.86 -7.79 -0.40
N LYS A 133 22.50 -7.40 -1.51
CA LYS A 133 22.79 -8.32 -2.63
C LYS A 133 24.14 -8.99 -2.40
#